data_AF-A0A382TF86-F1
#
_entry.id   AF-A0A382TF86-F1
#
_cell.length_a   1.000
_cell.length_b   1.000
_cell.length_c   1.000
_cell.angle_alpha   90.00
_cell.angle_beta   90.00
_cell.angle_gamma   90.00
#
_symmetry.space_group_name_H-M   'P 1'
#
loop_
_entity.id
_entity.type
_entity.pdbx_description
1 polymer ?
#
loop_
_entity_poly.entity_id
_entity_poly.type
_entity_poly.pdbx_seq_one_letter_code
_entity_poly.pdbx_strand_id
1 'polypeptide(L)'
;MPANIDEELIKNSLLKEKASPELISKNLAELKANKVSEKRHNHLVLGADSVIDLNGELISKPTNRDEAFAILKKLNGQKHQLISSVCISKNGAMIWNFTDASTL
;
A
#
# COMPACT_ATOMS: atom_id res chain seq x y z
N MET A 1 13.41 -1.50 -9.47
CA MET A 1 13.43 -0.11 -10.00
C MET A 1 12.38 0.66 -9.23
N PRO A 2 12.65 1.89 -8.76
CA PRO A 2 11.64 2.70 -8.10
C PRO A 2 10.57 3.13 -9.11
N ALA A 3 9.30 3.04 -8.71
CA ALA A 3 8.17 3.47 -9.55
C ALA A 3 8.12 5.00 -9.70
N ASN A 4 8.75 5.75 -8.77
CA ASN A 4 8.72 7.22 -8.70
C ASN A 4 7.29 7.77 -8.71
N ILE A 5 6.45 7.22 -7.83
CA ILE A 5 5.08 7.69 -7.59
C ILE A 5 5.04 8.40 -6.22
N ASP A 6 4.16 9.38 -6.08
CA ASP A 6 3.90 10.03 -4.80
C ASP A 6 2.82 9.25 -4.04
N GLU A 7 3.27 8.27 -3.25
CA GLU A 7 2.40 7.35 -2.51
C GLU A 7 1.52 8.09 -1.48
N GLU A 8 2.05 9.14 -0.86
CA GLU A 8 1.34 9.96 0.14
C GLU A 8 0.15 10.68 -0.49
N LEU A 9 0.35 11.32 -1.66
CA LEU A 9 -0.73 12.00 -2.37
C LEU A 9 -1.85 11.03 -2.78
N ILE A 10 -1.49 9.88 -3.34
CA ILE A 10 -2.45 8.85 -3.77
C ILE A 10 -3.27 8.36 -2.57
N LYS A 11 -2.57 8.01 -1.49
CA LYS A 11 -3.18 7.51 -0.26
C LYS A 11 -4.16 8.53 0.34
N ASN A 12 -3.76 9.80 0.40
CA ASN A 12 -4.62 10.87 0.89
C ASN A 12 -5.86 11.08 0.02
N SER A 13 -5.75 10.91 -1.31
CA SER A 13 -6.91 10.96 -2.21
C SER A 13 -7.88 9.82 -1.92
N LEU A 14 -7.38 8.59 -1.82
CA LEU A 14 -8.20 7.41 -1.55
C LEU A 14 -8.86 7.46 -0.16
N LEU A 15 -8.16 7.99 0.86
CA LEU A 15 -8.74 8.20 2.18
C LEU A 15 -9.90 9.22 2.17
N LYS A 16 -9.79 10.30 1.37
CA LYS A 16 -10.90 11.27 1.19
C LYS A 16 -12.11 10.64 0.54
N GLU A 17 -11.89 9.67 -0.35
CA GLU A 17 -12.94 8.86 -0.98
C GLU A 17 -13.45 7.73 -0.08
N LYS A 18 -12.95 7.61 1.16
CA LYS A 18 -13.28 6.56 2.13
C LYS A 18 -13.00 5.15 1.60
N ALA A 19 -11.95 5.01 0.79
CA ALA A 19 -11.45 3.70 0.36
C ALA A 19 -11.04 2.84 1.56
N SER A 20 -11.28 1.53 1.48
CA SER A 20 -10.83 0.60 2.51
C SER A 20 -9.29 0.45 2.50
N PRO A 21 -8.67 0.05 3.62
CA PRO A 21 -7.25 -0.24 3.66
C PRO A 21 -6.78 -1.26 2.60
N GLU A 22 -7.58 -2.29 2.32
CA GLU A 22 -7.32 -3.28 1.25
C GLU A 22 -7.28 -2.60 -0.11
N LEU A 23 -8.24 -1.72 -0.40
CA LEU A 23 -8.29 -0.99 -1.66
C LEU A 23 -7.10 -0.04 -1.80
N ILE A 24 -6.70 0.62 -0.72
CA ILE A 24 -5.52 1.49 -0.70
C ILE A 24 -4.26 0.69 -1.02
N SER A 25 -4.03 -0.42 -0.31
CA SER A 25 -2.88 -1.31 -0.55
C SER A 25 -2.86 -1.82 -2.00
N LYS A 26 -3.99 -2.30 -2.51
CA LYS A 26 -4.09 -2.78 -3.89
C LYS A 26 -3.78 -1.71 -4.92
N ASN A 27 -4.36 -0.51 -4.80
CA ASN A 27 -4.11 0.58 -5.74
C ASN A 27 -2.65 1.01 -5.75
N LEU A 28 -2.01 1.10 -4.57
CA LEU A 28 -0.58 1.42 -4.49
C LEU A 28 0.28 0.33 -5.15
N ALA A 29 -0.03 -0.95 -4.92
CA ALA A 29 0.67 -2.06 -5.58
C ALA A 29 0.52 -2.01 -7.10
N GLU A 30 -0.70 -1.75 -7.59
CA GLU A 30 -1.01 -1.61 -9.02
C GLU A 30 -0.26 -0.43 -9.64
N LEU A 31 -0.32 0.76 -9.04
CA LEU A 31 0.35 1.95 -9.57
C LEU A 31 1.86 1.76 -9.66
N LYS A 32 2.46 1.09 -8.66
CA LYS A 32 3.88 0.71 -8.70
C LYS A 32 4.19 -0.22 -9.88
N ALA A 33 3.38 -1.26 -10.08
CA ALA A 33 3.56 -2.23 -11.14
C ALA A 33 3.36 -1.60 -12.53
N ASN A 34 2.25 -0.87 -12.73
CA ASN A 34 1.91 -0.20 -13.99
C ASN A 34 3.01 0.79 -14.39
N LYS A 35 3.46 1.65 -13.46
CA LYS A 35 4.44 2.70 -13.77
C LYS A 35 5.79 2.16 -14.23
N VAL A 36 6.23 1.04 -13.67
CA VAL A 36 7.46 0.38 -14.09
C VAL A 36 7.23 -0.42 -15.38
N SER A 37 6.06 -1.02 -15.54
CA SER A 37 5.67 -1.78 -16.74
C SER A 37 5.59 -0.91 -18.00
N GLU A 38 5.14 0.35 -17.88
CA GLU A 38 5.19 1.34 -18.96
C GLU A 38 6.61 1.51 -19.54
N LYS A 39 7.64 1.43 -18.68
CA LYS A 39 9.06 1.60 -19.05
C LYS A 39 9.73 0.30 -19.47
N ARG A 40 9.09 -0.85 -19.22
CA ARG A 40 9.62 -2.20 -19.46
C ARG A 40 8.61 -2.99 -20.28
N HIS A 41 8.43 -2.55 -21.52
CA HIS A 41 7.50 -3.20 -22.44
C HIS A 41 7.78 -4.70 -22.56
N ASN A 42 6.72 -5.49 -22.69
CA ASN A 42 6.69 -6.94 -22.79
C ASN A 42 7.22 -7.73 -21.58
N HIS A 43 7.64 -7.07 -20.50
CA HIS A 43 8.01 -7.73 -19.25
C HIS A 43 6.83 -7.79 -18.29
N LEU A 44 6.77 -8.86 -17.50
CA LEU A 44 5.92 -8.91 -16.31
C LEU A 44 6.61 -8.14 -15.19
N VAL A 45 5.87 -7.25 -14.56
CA VAL A 45 6.34 -6.43 -13.45
C VAL A 45 5.48 -6.71 -12.22
N LEU A 46 6.13 -7.09 -11.12
CA LEU A 46 5.49 -7.25 -9.83
C LEU A 46 5.60 -5.94 -9.03
N GLY A 47 4.47 -5.40 -8.61
CA GLY A 47 4.35 -4.35 -7.60
C GLY A 47 3.75 -4.90 -6.32
N ALA A 48 4.10 -4.30 -5.19
CA ALA A 48 3.55 -4.67 -3.90
C ALA A 48 3.43 -3.44 -2.99
N ASP A 49 2.47 -3.49 -2.08
CA ASP A 49 2.28 -2.48 -1.05
C ASP A 49 1.71 -3.09 0.22
N SER A 50 1.91 -2.44 1.37
CA SER A 50 1.33 -2.90 2.63
C SER A 50 0.93 -1.72 3.50
N VAL A 51 -0.22 -1.87 4.15
CA VAL A 51 -0.79 -0.88 5.08
C VAL A 51 -1.14 -1.55 6.40
N ILE A 52 -1.10 -0.78 7.48
CA ILE A 52 -1.53 -1.23 8.80
C ILE A 52 -2.91 -0.65 9.06
N ASP A 53 -3.86 -1.52 9.36
CA ASP A 53 -5.20 -1.18 9.84
C ASP A 53 -5.33 -1.49 11.34
N LEU A 54 -5.70 -0.48 12.11
CA LEU A 54 -6.00 -0.60 13.53
C LEU A 54 -7.47 -0.22 13.74
N ASN A 55 -8.34 -1.23 13.81
CA ASN A 55 -9.78 -1.06 14.03
C ASN A 55 -10.47 -0.12 13.01
N GLY A 56 -10.11 -0.21 11.72
CA GLY A 56 -10.62 0.65 10.65
C GLY A 56 -9.83 1.95 10.46
N GLU A 57 -8.82 2.21 11.31
CA GLU A 57 -7.92 3.35 11.16
C GLU A 57 -6.61 2.93 10.50
N LEU A 58 -6.29 3.57 9.37
CA LEU A 58 -5.05 3.31 8.68
C LEU A 58 -3.88 4.04 9.36
N ILE A 59 -2.89 3.28 9.82
CA ILE A 59 -1.67 3.81 10.43
C ILE A 59 -0.62 4.13 9.35
N SER A 60 -0.22 5.40 9.28
CA SER A 60 0.82 5.89 8.36
C SER A 60 2.22 5.72 8.91
N LYS A 61 3.22 5.87 8.02
CA LYS A 61 4.63 5.89 8.43
C LYS A 61 4.88 7.13 9.28
N PRO A 62 5.61 7.01 10.40
CA PRO A 62 5.97 8.17 11.19
C PRO A 62 6.92 9.09 10.43
N THR A 63 6.75 10.39 10.59
CA THR A 63 7.65 11.43 10.04
C THR A 63 8.82 11.73 10.97
N ASN A 64 8.71 11.38 12.26
CA ASN A 64 9.72 11.65 13.28
C ASN A 64 9.69 10.60 14.41
N ARG A 65 10.66 10.69 15.32
CA ARG A 65 10.84 9.72 16.42
C ARG A 65 9.69 9.74 17.43
N ASP A 66 9.15 10.92 17.75
CA ASP A 66 8.08 11.05 18.74
C ASP A 66 6.77 10.45 18.20
N GLU A 67 6.49 10.67 16.92
CA GLU A 67 5.37 10.04 16.21
C GLU A 67 5.54 8.52 16.15
N ALA A 68 6.74 8.02 15.84
CA ALA A 68 7.02 6.59 15.84
C ALA A 68 6.73 5.97 17.22
N PHE A 69 7.16 6.63 18.30
CA PHE A 69 6.89 6.19 19.66
C PHE A 69 5.39 6.20 20.00
N ALA A 70 4.65 7.21 19.56
CA ALA A 70 3.20 7.29 19.74
C ALA A 70 2.47 6.17 18.98
N ILE A 71 2.86 5.89 17.73
CA ILE A 71 2.32 4.78 16.92
C ILE A 71 2.59 3.44 17.62
N LEU A 72 3.82 3.19 18.06
CA LEU A 72 4.16 1.93 18.74
C LEU A 72 3.38 1.76 20.03
N LYS A 73 3.19 2.83 20.82
CA LYS A 73 2.31 2.79 22.00
C LYS A 73 0.87 2.48 21.65
N LYS A 74 0.36 3.03 20.54
CA LYS A 74 -1.01 2.80 20.07
C LYS A 74 -1.23 1.34 19.65
N LEU A 75 -0.25 0.74 18.98
CA LEU A 75 -0.29 -0.66 18.55
C LEU A 75 -0.07 -1.64 19.71
N ASN A 76 0.63 -1.22 20.78
CA ASN A 76 0.96 -2.10 21.89
C ASN A 76 -0.29 -2.68 22.58
N GLY A 77 -0.36 -4.01 22.65
CA GLY A 77 -1.49 -4.72 23.27
C GLY A 77 -2.77 -4.71 22.44
N GLN A 78 -2.77 -4.15 21.21
CA GLN A 78 -3.91 -4.15 20.30
C GLN A 78 -3.66 -5.08 19.12
N LYS A 79 -4.70 -5.85 18.76
CA LYS A 79 -4.70 -6.58 17.50
C LYS A 79 -4.85 -5.61 16.35
N HIS A 80 -4.00 -5.73 15.35
CA HIS A 80 -4.04 -4.92 14.13
C HIS A 80 -3.85 -5.79 12.91
N GLN A 81 -4.31 -5.32 11.76
CA GLN A 81 -4.17 -6.04 10.50
C GLN A 81 -3.04 -5.43 9.68
N LEU A 82 -2.07 -6.26 9.30
CA LEU A 82 -1.15 -5.95 8.22
C LEU A 82 -1.77 -6.46 6.92
N ILE A 83 -2.19 -5.52 6.08
CA ILE A 83 -2.82 -5.81 4.80
C ILE A 83 -1.78 -5.61 3.72
N SER A 84 -1.53 -6.66 2.93
CA SER A 84 -0.52 -6.67 1.87
C SER A 84 -1.16 -7.02 0.54
N SER A 85 -0.84 -6.24 -0.48
CA SER A 85 -1.30 -6.47 -1.84
C SER A 85 -0.13 -6.63 -2.79
N VAL A 86 -0.30 -7.50 -3.77
CA VAL A 86 0.61 -7.71 -4.88
C VAL A 86 -0.13 -7.55 -6.20
N CYS A 87 0.54 -6.98 -7.20
CA CYS A 87 -0.01 -6.75 -8.52
C CYS A 87 1.02 -7.12 -9.59
N ILE A 88 0.59 -7.86 -10.61
CA ILE A 88 1.38 -8.12 -11.81
C ILE A 88 0.82 -7.28 -12.95
N SER A 89 1.70 -6.50 -13.59
CA SER A 89 1.37 -5.64 -14.73
C SER A 89 2.24 -5.91 -15.95
N LYS A 90 1.65 -5.74 -17.13
CA LYS A 90 2.32 -5.81 -18.43
C LYS A 90 1.87 -4.65 -19.30
N ASN A 91 2.82 -3.97 -19.95
CA ASN A 91 2.58 -2.84 -20.85
C ASN A 91 1.73 -1.71 -20.21
N GLY A 92 1.96 -1.44 -18.92
CA GLY A 92 1.27 -0.38 -18.18
C GLY A 92 -0.13 -0.74 -17.66
N ALA A 93 -0.58 -1.98 -17.85
CA ALA A 93 -1.87 -2.46 -17.36
C ALA A 93 -1.70 -3.62 -16.38
N MET A 94 -2.48 -3.62 -15.30
CA MET A 94 -2.61 -4.74 -14.39
C MET A 94 -3.25 -5.92 -15.11
N ILE A 95 -2.67 -7.11 -14.93
CA ILE A 95 -3.22 -8.37 -15.45
C ILE A 95 -3.64 -9.33 -14.33
N TRP A 96 -3.10 -9.14 -13.11
CA TRP A 96 -3.43 -9.95 -11.95
C TRP A 96 -3.12 -9.19 -10.66
N ASN A 97 -3.88 -9.44 -9.60
CA ASN A 97 -3.58 -8.96 -8.25
C ASN A 97 -4.06 -9.96 -7.20
N PHE A 98 -3.50 -9.84 -6.00
CA PHE A 98 -3.95 -10.54 -4.82
C PHE A 98 -3.71 -9.68 -3.58
N THR A 99 -4.61 -9.77 -2.62
CA THR A 99 -4.53 -9.07 -1.34
C THR A 99 -4.75 -10.08 -0.23
N ASP A 100 -3.92 -9.99 0.80
CA ASP A 100 -4.01 -10.81 1.99
C ASP A 100 -3.89 -9.94 3.24
N ALA A 101 -4.44 -10.42 4.36
CA ALA A 101 -4.44 -9.72 5.63
C ALA A 101 -3.98 -10.66 6.75
N SER A 102 -2.97 -10.24 7.49
CA SER A 102 -2.47 -10.95 8.67
C SER A 102 -2.80 -10.17 9.93
N THR A 103 -3.32 -10.83 10.96
CA THR A 103 -3.50 -10.23 12.29
C THR A 103 -2.20 -10.31 13.08
N LEU A 104 -1.76 -9.17 13.62
CA LEU A 104 -0.58 -9.00 14.47
C LEU A 104 -1.00 -8.59 15.90
#